data_AF-A0AAU9U2C6-F1
#
_entry.id   AF-A0AAU9U2C6-F1
#
_cell.length_a   1.000
_cell.length_b   1.000
_cell.length_c   1.000
_cell.angle_alpha   90.00
_cell.angle_beta   90.00
_cell.angle_gamma   90.00
#
_symmetry.space_group_name_H-M   'P 1'
#
loop_
_entity.id
_entity.type
_entity.pdbx_description
1 polymer ?
#
loop_
_entity_poly.entity_id
_entity_poly.type
_entity_poly.pdbx_seq_one_letter_code
_entity_poly.pdbx_strand_id
1 'polypeptide(L)'
;MGDFNTHHTTWGCHSSAGFALVLVDIIDDANLCILNDGLPTRRGHPNQNHKSAVNLSLSSTWSDEWRQSLCQREEDRIMTATENRW
;
A
#
# COMPACT_ATOMS: atom_id res chain seq x y z
N MET A 1 3.50 7.09 6.98
CA MET A 1 2.39 6.92 7.94
C MET A 1 1.91 8.29 8.36
N GLY A 2 0.61 8.51 8.49
CA GLY A 2 0.06 9.80 8.92
C GLY A 2 -1.41 9.75 9.26
N ASP A 3 -1.91 10.81 9.91
CA ASP A 3 -3.34 11.03 10.16
C ASP A 3 -3.92 11.82 8.98
N PHE A 4 -4.83 11.20 8.24
CA PHE A 4 -5.49 11.81 7.08
C PHE A 4 -6.87 12.36 7.43
N ASN A 5 -7.37 12.07 8.65
CA ASN A 5 -8.68 12.49 9.16
C ASN A 5 -9.84 12.26 8.17
N THR A 6 -9.76 11.19 7.37
CA THR A 6 -10.76 10.88 6.35
C THR A 6 -11.19 9.41 6.40
N HIS A 7 -12.44 9.18 6.00
CA HIS A 7 -13.06 7.87 6.07
C HIS A 7 -13.20 7.27 4.67
N HIS A 8 -12.73 6.04 4.49
CA HIS A 8 -13.01 5.23 3.31
C HIS A 8 -13.06 3.75 3.67
N THR A 9 -13.92 3.02 2.98
CA THR A 9 -14.07 1.57 3.17
C THR A 9 -12.81 0.80 2.79
N THR A 10 -12.03 1.27 1.82
CA THR A 10 -10.76 0.64 1.38
C THR A 10 -9.74 0.47 2.50
N TRP A 11 -9.69 1.39 3.47
CA TRP A 11 -8.78 1.28 4.63
C TRP A 11 -9.50 0.94 5.93
N GLY A 12 -10.75 0.47 5.87
CA GLY A 12 -11.46 -0.13 7.00
C GLY A 12 -12.37 0.81 7.80
N CYS A 13 -12.74 1.97 7.27
CA CYS A 13 -13.83 2.75 7.85
C CYS A 13 -15.21 2.16 7.48
N HIS A 14 -16.22 2.44 8.29
CA HIS A 14 -17.60 1.99 8.03
C HIS A 14 -18.25 2.67 6.82
N SER A 15 -17.81 3.87 6.47
CA SER A 15 -18.33 4.67 5.36
C SER A 15 -17.21 5.40 4.63
N SER A 16 -17.52 5.92 3.46
CA SER A 16 -16.63 6.75 2.65
C SER A 16 -17.09 8.20 2.66
N ALA A 17 -16.16 9.12 2.95
CA ALA A 17 -16.38 10.56 2.83
C ALA A 17 -16.09 11.00 1.39
N GLY A 18 -16.74 12.08 0.92
CA GLY A 18 -16.54 12.56 -0.46
C GLY A 18 -15.08 12.94 -0.77
N PHE A 19 -14.38 13.54 0.20
CA PHE A 19 -12.95 13.86 0.07
C PHE A 19 -12.06 12.62 -0.10
N ALA A 20 -12.47 11.47 0.44
CA ALA A 20 -11.68 10.25 0.38
C ALA A 20 -11.55 9.70 -1.05
N LEU A 21 -12.49 10.01 -1.95
CA LEU A 21 -12.40 9.60 -3.36
C LEU A 21 -11.18 10.25 -4.03
N VAL A 22 -11.01 11.56 -3.84
CA VAL A 22 -9.85 12.30 -4.36
C VAL A 22 -8.55 11.77 -3.76
N LEU A 23 -8.55 11.40 -2.47
CA LEU A 23 -7.38 10.81 -1.84
C LEU A 23 -7.02 9.44 -2.44
N VAL A 24 -8.01 8.62 -2.78
CA VAL A 24 -7.79 7.34 -3.48
C VAL A 24 -7.15 7.58 -4.84
N ASP A 25 -7.69 8.51 -5.62
CA ASP A 25 -7.11 8.86 -6.94
C ASP A 25 -5.63 9.29 -6.80
N ILE A 26 -5.31 10.12 -5.81
CA ILE A 26 -3.91 10.55 -5.55
C ILE A 26 -3.02 9.37 -5.14
N ILE A 27 -3.53 8.45 -4.31
CA ILE A 27 -2.78 7.26 -3.87
C ILE A 27 -2.47 6.37 -5.09
N ASP A 28 -3.44 6.19 -5.98
CA ASP A 28 -3.32 5.39 -7.19
C ASP A 28 -2.36 6.04 -8.19
N ASP A 29 -2.49 7.35 -8.45
CA ASP A 29 -1.61 8.12 -9.33
C ASP A 29 -0.15 8.13 -8.83
N ALA A 30 0.04 8.14 -7.51
CA ALA A 30 1.35 8.07 -6.88
C ALA A 30 1.91 6.63 -6.80
N ASN A 31 1.17 5.63 -7.29
CA ASN A 31 1.52 4.21 -7.23
C ASN A 31 1.88 3.75 -5.80
N LEU A 32 1.06 4.16 -4.83
CA LEU A 32 1.20 3.83 -3.43
C LEU A 32 0.20 2.73 -3.03
N CYS A 33 0.66 1.80 -2.21
CA CYS A 33 -0.18 0.79 -1.57
C CYS A 33 -0.62 1.23 -0.17
N ILE A 34 -1.89 0.99 0.14
CA ILE A 34 -2.43 1.06 1.49
C ILE A 34 -2.07 -0.23 2.24
N LEU A 35 -1.42 -0.10 3.40
CA LEU A 35 -0.99 -1.22 4.24
C LEU A 35 -1.92 -1.47 5.44
N ASN A 36 -3.02 -0.74 5.55
CA ASN A 36 -3.98 -0.91 6.64
C ASN A 36 -4.66 -2.28 6.57
N ASP A 37 -4.75 -2.97 7.71
CA ASP A 37 -5.49 -4.24 7.87
C ASP A 37 -7.01 -4.03 8.09
N GLY A 38 -7.42 -2.77 8.01
CA GLY A 38 -8.78 -2.33 8.22
C GLY A 38 -9.20 -2.20 9.69
N LEU A 39 -8.36 -2.51 10.68
CA LEU A 39 -8.66 -2.29 12.10
C LEU A 39 -8.72 -0.79 12.44
N PRO A 40 -9.54 -0.37 13.42
CA PRO A 40 -9.63 1.05 13.76
C PRO A 40 -8.32 1.55 14.35
N THR A 41 -7.86 2.69 13.83
CA THR A 41 -6.56 3.29 14.20
C THR A 41 -6.70 4.40 15.24
N ARG A 42 -7.92 4.70 15.65
CA ARG A 42 -8.24 5.72 16.67
C ARG A 42 -9.14 5.09 17.73
N ARG A 43 -8.82 5.35 19.01
CA ARG A 43 -9.72 5.02 20.11
C ARG A 43 -10.95 5.93 20.04
N GLY A 44 -12.12 5.34 19.89
CA GLY A 44 -13.40 6.05 19.96
C GLY A 44 -13.91 6.16 21.40
N HIS A 45 -14.76 7.15 21.65
CA HIS A 45 -15.60 7.13 22.84
C HIS A 45 -16.58 5.95 22.76
N PRO A 46 -17.00 5.30 23.87
CA PRO A 46 -17.88 4.12 23.84
C PRO A 46 -19.19 4.32 23.06
N ASN A 47 -19.70 5.55 23.02
CA ASN A 47 -20.93 5.91 22.30
C ASN A 47 -20.68 6.49 20.90
N GLN A 48 -19.42 6.54 20.45
CA GLN A 48 -19.07 7.03 19.12
C GLN A 48 -19.15 5.86 18.14
N ASN A 49 -20.32 5.66 17.56
CA ASN A 49 -20.54 4.63 16.55
C ASN A 49 -19.88 5.03 15.24
N HIS A 50 -18.69 4.45 15.01
CA HIS A 50 -18.33 3.61 13.86
C HIS A 50 -16.80 3.39 13.85
N LYS A 51 -16.36 2.25 13.32
CA LYS A 51 -14.94 1.94 13.11
C LYS A 51 -14.27 3.07 12.31
N SER A 52 -13.25 3.71 12.89
CA SER A 52 -12.49 4.78 12.23
C SER A 52 -11.02 4.37 12.09
N ALA A 53 -10.60 4.16 10.84
CA ALA A 53 -9.22 3.86 10.46
C ALA A 53 -8.61 5.06 9.71
N VAL A 54 -8.65 6.24 10.32
CA VAL A 54 -8.26 7.53 9.69
C VAL A 54 -6.75 7.74 9.57
N ASN A 55 -5.95 6.88 10.22
CA ASN A 55 -4.50 6.89 10.08
C ASN A 55 -4.10 5.90 8.98
N LEU A 56 -3.34 6.35 7.98
CA LEU A 56 -2.91 5.48 6.89
C LEU A 56 -1.41 5.19 6.94
N SER A 57 -1.09 3.92 6.72
CA SER A 57 0.25 3.46 6.39
C SER A 57 0.31 3.23 4.88
N LEU A 58 1.10 4.06 4.21
CA LEU A 58 1.32 3.99 2.76
C LEU A 58 2.75 3.55 2.48
N SER A 59 2.94 2.78 1.43
CA SER A 59 4.25 2.41 0.88
C SER A 59 4.21 2.53 -0.62
N SER A 60 5.31 2.94 -1.25
CA SER A 60 5.43 2.74 -2.69
C SER A 60 5.38 1.25 -3.01
N THR A 61 4.84 0.92 -4.18
CA THR A 61 5.16 -0.37 -4.79
C THR A 61 6.67 -0.41 -5.04
N TRP A 62 7.25 -1.60 -4.97
CA TRP A 62 8.62 -1.77 -5.47
C TRP A 62 8.60 -1.45 -6.96
N SER A 63 9.52 -0.62 -7.47
CA SER A 63 9.51 -0.32 -8.90
C SER A 63 9.65 -1.61 -9.69
N ASP A 64 8.79 -1.78 -10.71
CA ASP A 64 8.85 -2.94 -11.59
C ASP A 64 10.22 -3.05 -12.28
N GLU A 65 10.92 -1.93 -12.48
CA GLU A 65 12.32 -1.89 -12.93
C GLU A 65 13.26 -2.69 -12.02
N TRP A 66 13.15 -2.57 -10.70
CA TRP A 66 14.02 -3.32 -9.78
C TRP A 66 13.70 -4.82 -9.81
N ARG A 67 12.42 -5.18 -9.96
CA ARG A 67 12.01 -6.58 -10.12
C ARG A 67 12.53 -7.19 -11.42
N GLN A 68 12.36 -6.49 -12.54
CA GLN A 68 12.87 -6.93 -13.83
C GLN A 68 14.40 -7.00 -13.83
N SER A 69 15.07 -6.00 -13.25
CA SER A 69 16.53 -5.97 -13.12
C SER A 69 17.07 -7.09 -12.22
N LEU A 70 16.38 -7.44 -11.13
CA LEU A 70 16.75 -8.59 -10.29
C LEU A 70 16.49 -9.93 -11.01
N CYS A 71 15.38 -10.05 -11.73
CA CYS A 71 15.08 -11.24 -12.53
C CYS A 71 16.15 -11.44 -13.61
N GLN A 72 16.50 -10.40 -14.37
CA GLN A 72 17.52 -10.42 -15.40
C GLN A 72 18.91 -10.79 -14.84
N ARG A 73 19.31 -10.20 -13.70
CA ARG A 73 20.60 -10.51 -13.06
C ARG A 73 20.70 -11.96 -12.61
N GLU A 74 19.61 -12.55 -12.13
CA GLU A 74 19.62 -13.96 -11.72
C GLU A 74 19.65 -14.89 -12.93
N GLU A 75 18.95 -14.56 -14.01
CA GLU A 75 19.03 -15.29 -15.30
C GLU A 75 20.45 -15.26 -15.87
N ASP A 76 21.08 -14.08 -15.93
CA ASP A 76 22.45 -13.91 -16.42
C ASP A 76 23.45 -14.72 -15.57
N ARG A 77 23.24 -14.75 -14.25
CA ARG A 77 24.05 -15.53 -13.31
C ARG A 77 23.88 -17.04 -13.53
N ILE A 78 22.66 -17.52 -13.78
CA ILE A 78 22.40 -18.92 -14.11
C ILE A 78 23.07 -19.29 -15.43
N MET A 79 22.94 -18.46 -16.48
CA MET A 79 23.56 -18.70 -17.78
C MET A 79 25.10 -18.76 -17.67
N THR A 80 25.70 -17.80 -16.96
CA THR A 80 27.15 -17.76 -16.70
C THR A 80 27.64 -18.98 -15.90
N ALA A 81 26.86 -19.43 -14.91
CA ALA A 81 27.20 -20.63 -14.13
C ALA A 81 27.08 -21.92 -14.95
N THR A 82 26.27 -21.92 -16.01
CA THR A 82 26.05 -23.07 -16.88
C THR A 82 27.13 -23.16 -17.98
N GLU A 83 27.61 -22.03 -18.50
CA GLU A 83 28.75 -21.97 -19.44
C GLU A 83 30.06 -22.40 -18.80
N ASN A 84 30.31 -22.06 -17.53
CA ASN A 84 31.55 -22.41 -16.83
C ASN A 84 31.61 -23.88 -16.35
N ARG A 85 30.68 -24.73 -16.81
CA ARG A 85 30.57 -26.14 -16.40
C ARG A 85 31.06 -27.14 -17.45
N TRP A 86 31.67 -26.66 -18.54
CA TRP A 86 32.26 -27.46 -19.61
C TRP A 86 33.70 -27.01 -19.89
#